data_AF-A0A0T6AWQ0-F1
#
_entry.id   AF-A0A0T6AWQ0-F1
#
_cell.length_a   1.000
_cell.length_b   1.000
_cell.length_c   1.000
_cell.angle_alpha   90.00
_cell.angle_beta   90.00
_cell.angle_gamma   90.00
#
_symmetry.space_group_name_H-M   'P 1'
#
loop_
_entity.id
_entity.type
_entity.pdbx_description
1 polymer ?
#
loop_
_entity_poly.entity_id
_entity_poly.type
_entity_poly.pdbx_seq_one_letter_code
_entity_poly.pdbx_strand_id
1 'polypeptide(L)'
;EIPTKLKAKDSMQIIYTYSVTFIQNNTIKWSSRWDYILESMHQTNIQWFSILNSLVIVLFLSGMVAMILLRTLHKDIARYNQIDSGEDAQEEFGWKLVHGDVFRPPRKGMLLSVLLGSGVQVFCMTLVTLAFACLGFLSPANRGALMTCAMVLFVLLGTPAGYVSARIYKSFGGEKWKSNVLLTSMLCPGVVFSLFFIMNLVLWSKGSSAAVPFTTLVALLGLWFGVSVPLTFFGSYFGFRKRALEHPVRTNQIPRLIPEQSIYTQPVPGIIMGGVLPFGCIFIQLFFILNSIWASQMYYMFGFLFLVFIILVITCAETTVLLCYFHLCAEDYHWWWRSYLTSGFTAVYLFFYCCHYFFSKLQIEDAASGFLYFGYTLIMVFLFNLLTGTIGFFACFSFIRKIYSVVKVD
;
A
#
# COMPACT_ATOMS: atom_id res chain seq x y z
N GLU A 1 -31.37 29.55 37.55
CA GLU A 1 -30.29 29.72 38.54
C GLU A 1 -29.89 28.37 39.08
N ILE A 2 -28.59 28.07 39.17
CA ILE A 2 -28.12 26.82 39.76
C ILE A 2 -28.25 26.94 41.28
N PRO A 3 -29.10 26.15 41.95
CA PRO A 3 -29.25 26.22 43.40
C PRO A 3 -27.93 25.85 44.10
N THR A 4 -27.55 26.66 45.08
CA THR A 4 -26.30 26.53 45.85
C THR A 4 -26.27 25.31 46.80
N LYS A 5 -27.36 24.55 46.90
CA LYS A 5 -27.44 23.31 47.71
C LYS A 5 -28.17 22.21 46.95
N LEU A 6 -27.39 21.29 46.38
CA LEU A 6 -27.87 19.99 45.88
C LEU A 6 -27.58 18.93 46.94
N LYS A 7 -28.59 18.16 47.35
CA LYS A 7 -28.40 16.96 48.18
C LYS A 7 -27.73 15.89 47.31
N ALA A 8 -26.85 15.08 47.90
CA ALA A 8 -25.98 14.11 47.20
C ALA A 8 -26.69 12.98 46.40
N LYS A 9 -28.02 13.03 46.23
CA LYS A 9 -28.84 12.04 45.49
C LYS A 9 -29.86 12.65 44.53
N ASP A 10 -29.95 13.98 44.40
CA ASP A 10 -30.89 14.62 43.47
C ASP A 10 -30.28 14.74 42.06
N SER A 11 -31.01 14.26 41.05
CA SER A 11 -30.66 14.44 39.64
C SER A 11 -31.17 15.79 39.13
N MET A 12 -30.27 16.71 38.78
CA MET A 12 -30.63 17.99 38.16
C MET A 12 -30.62 17.87 36.63
N GLN A 13 -31.75 18.15 35.99
CA GLN A 13 -31.79 18.33 34.54
C GLN A 13 -31.31 19.74 34.19
N ILE A 14 -30.12 19.83 33.59
CA ILE A 14 -29.57 21.08 33.05
C ILE A 14 -29.99 21.18 31.59
N ILE A 15 -30.82 22.17 31.26
CA ILE A 15 -31.18 22.47 29.87
C ILE A 15 -30.11 23.41 29.32
N TYR A 16 -29.25 22.89 28.45
CA TYR A 16 -28.28 23.71 27.72
C TYR A 16 -28.99 24.41 26.56
N THR A 17 -28.92 25.73 26.53
CA THR A 17 -29.36 26.54 25.39
C THR A 17 -28.20 27.40 24.91
N TYR A 18 -28.04 27.53 23.60
CA TYR A 18 -27.08 28.43 22.99
C TYR A 18 -27.82 29.39 22.05
N SER A 19 -27.37 30.63 21.98
CA SER A 19 -27.85 31.62 21.02
C SER A 19 -26.74 31.91 20.01
N VAL A 20 -27.04 31.84 18.72
CA VAL A 20 -26.11 32.20 17.65
C VAL A 20 -26.59 33.47 16.97
N THR A 21 -25.71 34.46 16.88
CA THR A 21 -25.95 35.67 16.10
C THR A 21 -25.09 35.60 14.84
N PHE A 22 -25.71 35.45 13.68
CA PHE A 22 -25.01 35.46 12.40
C PHE A 22 -24.82 36.90 11.94
N ILE A 23 -23.57 37.31 11.76
CA ILE A 23 -23.22 38.63 11.20
C ILE A 23 -22.78 38.42 9.76
N GLN A 24 -23.47 39.06 8.82
CA GLN A 24 -23.11 38.99 7.41
C GLN A 24 -21.82 39.77 7.16
N ASN A 25 -20.82 39.10 6.60
CA ASN A 25 -19.60 39.73 6.14
C ASN A 25 -19.47 39.57 4.62
N ASN A 26 -19.63 40.66 3.88
CA ASN A 26 -19.57 40.68 2.41
C ASN A 26 -18.14 40.90 1.86
N THR A 27 -17.14 41.11 2.72
CA THR A 27 -15.75 41.33 2.29
C THR A 27 -15.02 40.03 1.95
N ILE A 28 -15.39 38.92 2.58
CA ILE A 28 -14.77 37.62 2.38
C ILE A 28 -15.63 36.82 1.39
N LYS A 29 -15.03 36.39 0.28
CA LYS A 29 -15.71 35.49 -0.67
C LYS A 29 -15.99 34.15 0.01
N TRP A 30 -17.13 33.54 -0.30
CA TRP A 30 -17.50 32.24 0.27
C TRP A 30 -16.41 31.16 0.10
N SER A 31 -15.69 31.19 -1.03
CA SER A 31 -14.60 30.28 -1.34
C SER A 31 -13.40 30.42 -0.39
N SER A 32 -13.10 31.61 0.11
CA SER A 32 -11.92 31.93 0.93
C SER A 32 -12.20 31.92 2.43
N ARG A 33 -13.41 31.53 2.87
CA ARG A 33 -13.81 31.58 4.29
C ARG A 33 -13.00 30.66 5.20
N TRP A 34 -12.36 29.64 4.63
CA TRP A 34 -11.52 28.69 5.37
C TRP A 34 -10.07 29.13 5.45
N ASP A 35 -9.63 30.11 4.64
CA ASP A 35 -8.22 30.45 4.46
C ASP A 35 -7.56 30.85 5.79
N TYR A 36 -8.25 31.58 6.66
CA TYR A 36 -7.71 31.97 7.98
C TYR A 36 -7.45 30.76 8.91
N ILE A 37 -8.26 29.70 8.83
CA ILE A 37 -8.08 28.46 9.60
C ILE A 37 -6.91 27.65 9.02
N LEU A 38 -6.73 27.74 7.71
CA LEU A 38 -5.69 27.02 6.97
C LEU A 38 -4.32 27.68 7.14
N GLU A 39 -4.27 29.01 7.15
CA GLU A 39 -3.06 29.81 7.26
C GLU A 39 -2.50 29.88 8.70
N SER A 40 -3.36 29.71 9.71
CA SER A 40 -2.95 29.65 11.12
C SER A 40 -2.23 28.34 11.52
N MET A 41 -2.14 27.36 10.62
CA MET A 41 -1.47 26.08 10.85
C MET A 41 0.05 26.17 10.58
N HIS A 42 0.82 26.58 11.59
CA HIS A 42 2.26 26.90 11.51
C HIS A 42 3.24 25.71 11.30
N GLN A 43 2.79 24.57 10.76
CA GLN A 43 3.60 23.33 10.66
C GLN A 43 4.19 23.05 9.26
N THR A 44 4.06 23.99 8.32
CA THR A 44 4.50 23.83 6.92
C THR A 44 6.01 23.57 6.78
N ASN A 45 6.84 24.23 7.59
CA ASN A 45 8.30 24.09 7.55
C ASN A 45 8.77 22.66 7.85
N ILE A 46 8.11 21.97 8.80
CA ILE A 46 8.45 20.59 9.18
C ILE A 46 8.14 19.63 8.01
N GLN A 47 7.04 19.85 7.29
CA GLN A 47 6.65 19.02 6.15
C GLN A 47 7.62 19.19 4.97
N TRP A 48 8.04 20.41 4.68
CA TRP A 48 9.07 20.68 3.65
C TRP A 48 10.40 20.01 3.98
N PHE A 49 10.86 20.11 5.23
CA PHE A 49 12.09 19.46 5.67
C PHE A 49 12.01 17.93 5.55
N SER A 50 10.85 17.34 5.90
CA SER A 50 10.60 15.90 5.72
C SER A 50 10.71 15.46 4.27
N ILE A 51 10.16 16.24 3.34
CA ILE A 51 10.19 15.90 1.91
C ILE A 51 11.60 15.99 1.37
N LEU A 52 12.35 17.02 1.75
CA LEU A 52 13.75 17.15 1.33
C LEU A 52 14.58 15.95 1.79
N ASN A 53 14.44 15.53 3.06
CA ASN A 53 15.14 14.34 3.56
C ASN A 53 14.73 13.06 2.82
N SER A 54 13.44 12.91 2.51
CA SER A 54 12.94 11.73 1.79
C SER A 54 13.40 11.72 0.33
N LEU A 55 13.53 12.89 -0.31
CA LEU A 55 14.11 13.04 -1.64
C LEU A 55 15.59 12.65 -1.66
N VAL A 56 16.36 13.00 -0.63
CA VAL A 56 17.77 12.57 -0.51
C VAL A 56 17.87 11.04 -0.45
N ILE A 57 17.00 10.38 0.32
CA ILE A 57 16.97 8.91 0.40
C ILE A 57 16.65 8.29 -0.97
N VAL A 58 15.65 8.82 -1.67
CA VAL A 58 15.30 8.35 -3.03
C VAL A 58 16.48 8.55 -3.98
N LEU A 59 17.08 9.73 -4.04
CA LEU A 59 18.21 9.99 -4.94
C LEU A 59 19.39 9.05 -4.69
N PHE A 60 19.68 8.76 -3.42
CA PHE A 60 20.71 7.79 -3.05
C PHE A 60 20.37 6.38 -3.56
N LEU A 61 19.13 5.92 -3.37
CA LEU A 61 18.67 4.61 -3.84
C LEU A 61 18.64 4.52 -5.36
N SER A 62 18.11 5.54 -6.04
CA SER A 62 18.16 5.67 -7.50
C SER A 62 19.60 5.57 -8.00
N GLY A 63 20.55 6.24 -7.33
CA GLY A 63 21.97 6.18 -7.64
C GLY A 63 22.55 4.77 -7.51
N MET A 64 22.21 4.04 -6.44
CA MET A 64 22.63 2.65 -6.26
C MET A 64 22.06 1.71 -7.33
N VAL A 65 20.76 1.81 -7.62
CA VAL A 65 20.12 1.00 -8.66
C VAL A 65 20.70 1.33 -10.04
N ALA A 66 20.92 2.62 -10.34
CA ALA A 66 21.56 3.06 -11.57
C ALA A 66 23.00 2.52 -11.69
N MET A 67 23.78 2.55 -10.60
CA MET A 67 25.14 1.97 -10.58
C MET A 67 25.09 0.47 -10.89
N ILE A 68 24.15 -0.28 -10.31
CA ILE A 68 23.98 -1.72 -10.58
C ILE A 68 23.66 -1.96 -12.05
N LEU A 69 22.71 -1.21 -12.61
CA LEU A 69 22.32 -1.31 -14.01
C LEU A 69 23.48 -0.94 -14.94
N LEU A 70 24.18 0.16 -14.68
CA LEU A 70 25.32 0.63 -15.46
C LEU A 70 26.50 -0.33 -15.36
N ARG A 71 26.80 -0.88 -14.18
CA ARG A 71 27.87 -1.87 -13.99
C ARG A 71 27.54 -3.17 -14.71
N THR A 72 26.29 -3.61 -14.67
CA THR A 72 25.81 -4.77 -15.42
C THR A 72 25.97 -4.53 -16.92
N LEU A 73 25.53 -3.36 -17.41
CA LEU A 73 25.58 -2.98 -18.82
C LEU A 73 27.01 -2.76 -19.33
N HIS A 74 27.88 -2.08 -18.59
CA HIS A 74 29.29 -1.87 -18.96
C HIS A 74 30.07 -3.18 -18.98
N LYS A 75 29.86 -4.05 -17.98
CA LYS A 75 30.50 -5.36 -17.94
C LYS A 75 30.03 -6.24 -19.09
N ASP A 76 28.76 -6.13 -19.48
CA ASP A 76 28.21 -6.82 -20.63
C ASP A 76 28.76 -6.29 -21.97
N ILE A 77 28.90 -4.97 -22.14
CA ILE A 77 29.53 -4.36 -23.33
C ILE A 77 31.02 -4.74 -23.42
N ALA A 78 31.76 -4.66 -22.32
CA ALA A 78 33.17 -5.04 -22.29
C ALA A 78 33.37 -6.52 -22.64
N ARG A 79 32.47 -7.40 -22.18
CA ARG A 79 32.48 -8.82 -22.54
C ARG A 79 32.10 -9.04 -24.00
N TYR A 80 31.13 -8.31 -24.56
CA TYR A 80 30.81 -8.37 -25.99
C TYR A 80 32.02 -8.05 -26.87
N ASN A 81 32.81 -7.05 -26.48
CA ASN A 81 34.05 -6.71 -27.19
C ASN A 81 35.16 -7.76 -27.02
N GLN A 82 35.12 -8.58 -25.97
CA GLN A 82 36.09 -9.67 -25.72
C GLN A 82 35.67 -11.00 -26.36
N ILE A 83 34.39 -11.22 -26.67
CA ILE A 83 33.92 -12.42 -27.36
C ILE A 83 34.45 -12.48 -28.81
N ASP A 84 34.79 -11.34 -29.41
CA ASP A 84 35.46 -11.26 -30.73
C ASP A 84 36.93 -11.74 -30.69
N SER A 85 37.49 -11.95 -29.48
CA SER A 85 38.87 -12.44 -29.27
C SER A 85 38.98 -13.94 -28.93
N GLY A 86 37.88 -14.70 -29.07
CA GLY A 86 37.90 -16.16 -29.21
C GLY A 86 38.79 -16.93 -28.23
N GLU A 87 38.41 -17.02 -26.96
CA GLU A 87 38.68 -18.13 -26.03
C GLU A 87 38.21 -17.71 -24.62
N ASP A 88 37.19 -18.41 -24.11
CA ASP A 88 36.99 -18.79 -22.69
C ASP A 88 35.50 -18.96 -22.38
N ALA A 89 35.11 -20.20 -22.06
CA ALA A 89 33.89 -20.52 -21.34
C ALA A 89 34.01 -20.00 -19.90
N GLN A 90 33.94 -18.68 -19.72
CA GLN A 90 33.95 -18.07 -18.40
C GLN A 90 32.63 -18.30 -17.68
N GLU A 91 32.72 -18.88 -16.47
CA GLU A 91 31.64 -19.03 -15.48
C GLU A 91 30.67 -17.85 -15.52
N GLU A 92 29.42 -18.13 -15.87
CA GLU A 92 28.36 -17.11 -15.85
C GLU A 92 28.22 -16.56 -14.42
N PHE A 93 28.04 -15.25 -14.28
CA PHE A 93 27.90 -14.60 -12.96
C PHE A 93 26.61 -15.06 -12.26
N GLY A 94 26.62 -15.18 -10.92
CA GLY A 94 25.57 -15.75 -10.06
C GLY A 94 24.11 -15.51 -10.47
N TRP A 95 23.74 -14.29 -10.88
CA TRP A 95 22.36 -14.03 -11.35
C TRP A 95 22.08 -14.56 -12.76
N LYS A 96 23.05 -14.59 -13.67
CA LYS A 96 22.86 -15.17 -15.03
C LYS A 96 22.70 -16.68 -14.98
N LEU A 97 23.38 -17.34 -14.04
CA LEU A 97 23.33 -18.79 -13.80
C LEU A 97 21.93 -19.32 -13.46
N VAL A 98 21.05 -18.48 -12.93
CA VAL A 98 19.67 -18.85 -12.56
C VAL A 98 18.63 -18.56 -13.64
N HIS A 99 19.05 -18.17 -14.86
CA HIS A 99 18.13 -17.88 -15.98
C HIS A 99 17.09 -18.99 -16.22
N GLY A 100 17.48 -20.25 -16.05
CA GLY A 100 16.62 -21.43 -16.23
C GLY A 100 15.63 -21.70 -15.10
N ASP A 101 15.70 -21.01 -13.96
CA ASP A 101 14.80 -21.27 -12.80
C ASP A 101 14.03 -20.02 -12.32
N VAL A 102 14.44 -18.83 -12.74
CA VAL A 102 13.86 -17.53 -12.30
C VAL A 102 12.37 -17.39 -12.57
N PHE A 103 11.85 -17.96 -13.67
CA PHE A 103 10.44 -17.85 -14.03
C PHE A 103 9.59 -19.05 -13.60
N ARG A 104 10.13 -19.93 -12.75
CA ARG A 104 9.36 -21.06 -12.19
C ARG A 104 8.15 -20.53 -11.42
N PRO A 105 6.95 -21.11 -11.59
CA PRO A 105 5.76 -20.63 -10.90
C PRO A 105 5.93 -20.70 -9.37
N PRO A 106 5.48 -19.68 -8.63
CA PRO A 106 5.64 -19.63 -7.19
C PRO A 106 4.76 -20.66 -6.47
N ARG A 107 5.23 -21.12 -5.30
CA ARG A 107 4.39 -21.86 -4.34
C ARG A 107 3.16 -21.02 -4.01
N LYS A 108 1.95 -21.60 -4.01
CA LYS A 108 0.70 -20.87 -3.75
C LYS A 108 0.45 -19.66 -4.69
N GLY A 109 0.78 -19.79 -5.99
CA GLY A 109 0.61 -18.71 -6.97
C GLY A 109 -0.80 -18.11 -7.07
N MET A 110 -1.85 -18.85 -6.73
CA MET A 110 -3.24 -18.32 -6.65
C MET A 110 -3.41 -17.24 -5.57
N LEU A 111 -2.80 -17.42 -4.40
CA LEU A 111 -2.90 -16.44 -3.32
C LEU A 111 -2.14 -15.18 -3.69
N LEU A 112 -0.94 -15.34 -4.27
CA LEU A 112 -0.13 -14.21 -4.72
C LEU A 112 -0.86 -13.40 -5.80
N SER A 113 -1.44 -14.04 -6.83
CA SER A 113 -2.20 -13.34 -7.88
C SER A 113 -3.39 -12.56 -7.32
N VAL A 114 -4.09 -13.13 -6.34
CA VAL A 114 -5.21 -12.47 -5.64
C VAL A 114 -4.74 -11.23 -4.88
N LEU A 115 -3.68 -11.36 -4.06
CA LEU A 115 -3.14 -10.23 -3.29
C LEU A 115 -2.65 -9.10 -4.20
N LEU A 116 -2.02 -9.44 -5.32
CA LEU A 116 -1.58 -8.47 -6.33
C LEU A 116 -2.75 -7.78 -7.03
N GLY A 117 -3.82 -8.52 -7.37
CA GLY A 117 -5.03 -7.94 -7.93
C GLY A 117 -5.66 -6.92 -6.97
N SER A 118 -5.90 -7.32 -5.72
CA SER A 118 -6.43 -6.41 -4.70
C SER A 118 -5.49 -5.25 -4.39
N GLY A 119 -4.17 -5.45 -4.40
CA GLY A 119 -3.22 -4.37 -4.20
C GLY A 119 -3.17 -3.37 -5.35
N VAL A 120 -3.37 -3.80 -6.62
CA VAL A 120 -3.55 -2.86 -7.74
C VAL A 120 -4.83 -2.05 -7.59
N GLN A 121 -5.91 -2.66 -7.13
CA GLN A 121 -7.16 -1.95 -6.83
C GLN A 121 -6.96 -0.87 -5.77
N VAL A 122 -6.30 -1.20 -4.65
CA VAL A 122 -5.96 -0.24 -3.59
C VAL A 122 -5.02 0.84 -4.13
N PHE A 123 -4.01 0.49 -4.92
CA PHE A 123 -3.09 1.45 -5.54
C PHE A 123 -3.82 2.46 -6.43
N CYS A 124 -4.65 1.99 -7.37
CA CYS A 124 -5.42 2.86 -8.25
C CYS A 124 -6.41 3.73 -7.47
N MET A 125 -7.07 3.17 -6.46
CA MET A 125 -7.99 3.91 -5.59
C MET A 125 -7.25 5.03 -4.85
N THR A 126 -6.11 4.73 -4.20
CA THR A 126 -5.30 5.72 -3.48
C THR A 126 -4.77 6.80 -4.42
N LEU A 127 -4.25 6.41 -5.59
CA LEU A 127 -3.74 7.35 -6.59
C LEU A 127 -4.82 8.34 -7.07
N VAL A 128 -5.98 7.83 -7.48
CA VAL A 128 -7.07 8.68 -7.98
C VAL A 128 -7.66 9.56 -6.87
N THR A 129 -7.82 9.01 -5.66
CA THR A 129 -8.32 9.78 -4.50
C THR A 129 -7.39 10.92 -4.15
N LEU A 130 -6.07 10.67 -4.08
CA LEU A 130 -5.08 11.69 -3.78
C LEU A 130 -4.95 12.71 -4.92
N ALA A 131 -5.08 12.30 -6.19
CA ALA A 131 -5.08 13.22 -7.32
C ALA A 131 -6.27 14.20 -7.24
N PHE A 132 -7.49 13.71 -6.97
CA PHE A 132 -8.65 14.58 -6.77
C PHE A 132 -8.53 15.47 -5.53
N ALA A 133 -7.92 14.98 -4.45
CA ALA A 133 -7.61 15.79 -3.28
C ALA A 133 -6.59 16.89 -3.60
N CYS A 134 -5.54 16.57 -4.35
CA CYS A 134 -4.51 17.51 -4.78
C CYS A 134 -5.04 18.60 -5.72
N LEU A 135 -5.99 18.27 -6.60
CA LEU A 135 -6.65 19.24 -7.49
C LEU A 135 -7.70 20.11 -6.78
N GLY A 136 -7.96 19.87 -5.48
CA GLY A 136 -8.90 20.66 -4.69
C GLY A 136 -10.38 20.29 -4.86
N PHE A 137 -10.69 19.18 -5.56
CA PHE A 137 -12.08 18.70 -5.69
C PHE A 137 -12.65 18.17 -4.37
N LEU A 138 -11.79 17.75 -3.44
CA LEU A 138 -12.16 17.29 -2.11
C LEU A 138 -11.85 18.39 -1.08
N SER A 139 -12.86 19.25 -0.82
CA SER A 139 -12.72 20.31 0.18
C SER A 139 -12.66 19.73 1.61
N PRO A 140 -11.74 20.22 2.48
CA PRO A 140 -11.73 19.88 3.90
C PRO A 140 -13.03 20.23 4.64
N ALA A 141 -13.85 21.11 4.06
CA ALA A 141 -15.14 21.52 4.62
C ALA A 141 -16.17 20.38 4.69
N ASN A 142 -16.05 19.37 3.82
CA ASN A 142 -16.95 18.21 3.83
C ASN A 142 -16.29 17.02 4.53
N ARG A 143 -16.46 16.95 5.86
CA ARG A 143 -15.91 15.87 6.69
C ARG A 143 -16.42 14.52 6.17
N GLY A 144 -15.50 13.63 5.80
CA GLY A 144 -15.82 12.30 5.29
C GLY A 144 -15.92 12.18 3.77
N ALA A 145 -15.90 13.28 3.01
CA ALA A 145 -15.94 13.21 1.54
C ALA A 145 -14.79 12.40 0.95
N LEU A 146 -13.59 12.50 1.53
CA LEU A 146 -12.42 11.74 1.10
C LEU A 146 -12.63 10.22 1.31
N MET A 147 -13.19 9.82 2.45
CA MET A 147 -13.49 8.40 2.74
C MET A 147 -14.58 7.86 1.82
N THR A 148 -15.65 8.63 1.58
CA THR A 148 -16.72 8.25 0.65
C THR A 148 -16.20 8.13 -0.78
N CYS A 149 -15.36 9.07 -1.23
CA CYS A 149 -14.73 9.04 -2.55
C CYS A 149 -13.85 7.79 -2.70
N ALA A 150 -12.98 7.52 -1.72
CA ALA A 150 -12.14 6.31 -1.72
C ALA A 150 -12.98 5.02 -1.77
N MET A 151 -14.05 4.94 -0.98
CA MET A 151 -14.94 3.76 -0.97
C MET A 151 -15.65 3.55 -2.32
N VAL A 152 -16.18 4.61 -2.93
CA VAL A 152 -16.82 4.52 -4.25
C VAL A 152 -15.79 4.13 -5.32
N LEU A 153 -14.62 4.76 -5.33
CA LEU A 153 -13.53 4.41 -6.23
C LEU A 153 -13.08 2.96 -6.05
N PHE A 154 -12.98 2.47 -4.81
CA PHE A 154 -12.63 1.08 -4.53
C PHE A 154 -13.62 0.12 -5.20
N VAL A 155 -14.92 0.35 -5.03
CA VAL A 155 -15.98 -0.50 -5.64
C VAL A 155 -15.91 -0.47 -7.16
N LEU A 156 -15.73 0.72 -7.76
CA LEU A 156 -15.66 0.91 -9.22
C LEU A 156 -14.37 0.38 -9.85
N LEU A 157 -13.27 0.33 -9.09
CA LEU A 157 -11.97 -0.17 -9.55
C LEU A 157 -11.80 -1.70 -9.38
N GLY A 158 -12.91 -2.44 -9.25
CA GLY A 158 -12.90 -3.91 -9.23
C GLY A 158 -12.35 -4.54 -10.51
N THR A 159 -12.52 -3.87 -11.67
CA THR A 159 -12.07 -4.35 -12.98
C THR A 159 -10.53 -4.50 -13.08
N PRO A 160 -9.70 -3.47 -12.74
CA PRO A 160 -8.26 -3.64 -12.62
C PRO A 160 -7.83 -4.82 -11.74
N ALA A 161 -8.50 -5.01 -10.60
CA ALA A 161 -8.19 -6.07 -9.65
C ALA A 161 -8.28 -7.45 -10.29
N GLY A 162 -9.43 -7.71 -10.92
CA GLY A 162 -9.70 -8.98 -11.60
C GLY A 162 -8.78 -9.20 -12.79
N TYR A 163 -8.55 -8.16 -13.60
CA TYR A 163 -7.70 -8.25 -14.78
C TYR A 163 -6.26 -8.61 -14.43
N VAL A 164 -5.67 -7.92 -13.44
CA VAL A 164 -4.29 -8.18 -13.00
C VAL A 164 -4.16 -9.57 -12.38
N SER A 165 -5.05 -9.92 -11.45
CA SER A 165 -5.05 -11.23 -10.80
C SER A 165 -5.14 -12.37 -11.81
N ALA A 166 -6.06 -12.26 -12.77
CA ALA A 166 -6.22 -13.23 -13.86
C ALA A 166 -4.97 -13.38 -14.72
N ARG A 167 -4.37 -12.27 -15.13
CA ARG A 167 -3.18 -12.26 -16.00
C ARG A 167 -1.97 -12.89 -15.33
N ILE A 168 -1.73 -12.57 -14.06
CA ILE A 168 -0.62 -13.13 -13.29
C ILE A 168 -0.87 -14.61 -12.99
N TYR A 169 -2.08 -15.00 -12.57
CA TYR A 169 -2.40 -16.41 -12.33
C TYR A 169 -2.24 -17.26 -13.59
N LYS A 170 -2.68 -16.77 -14.74
CA LYS A 170 -2.48 -17.44 -16.03
C LYS A 170 -1.00 -17.56 -16.39
N SER A 171 -0.17 -16.57 -16.06
CA SER A 171 1.29 -16.65 -16.28
C SER A 171 1.97 -17.73 -15.43
N PHE A 172 1.38 -18.11 -14.30
CA PHE A 172 1.86 -19.23 -13.48
C PHE A 172 1.39 -20.60 -13.98
N GLY A 173 0.69 -20.68 -15.11
CA GLY A 173 0.07 -21.92 -15.60
C GLY A 173 -1.24 -22.28 -14.89
N GLY A 174 -1.87 -21.33 -14.20
CA GLY A 174 -3.12 -21.55 -13.49
C GLY A 174 -4.35 -21.63 -14.40
N GLU A 175 -5.10 -22.73 -14.32
CA GLU A 175 -6.30 -22.97 -15.16
C GLU A 175 -7.62 -22.64 -14.45
N LYS A 176 -7.64 -22.69 -13.10
CA LYS A 176 -8.84 -22.52 -12.26
C LYS A 176 -9.27 -21.05 -12.13
N TRP A 177 -9.58 -20.42 -13.25
CA TRP A 177 -9.88 -18.99 -13.33
C TRP A 177 -11.07 -18.57 -12.46
N LYS A 178 -12.16 -19.35 -12.43
CA LYS A 178 -13.36 -19.06 -11.62
C LYS A 178 -13.03 -18.94 -10.12
N SER A 179 -12.20 -19.86 -9.62
CA SER A 179 -11.74 -19.84 -8.22
C SER A 179 -10.86 -18.62 -7.96
N ASN A 180 -9.99 -18.26 -8.90
CA ASN A 180 -9.15 -17.07 -8.79
C ASN A 180 -9.98 -15.79 -8.72
N VAL A 181 -11.02 -15.65 -9.56
CA VAL A 181 -11.92 -14.49 -9.53
C VAL A 181 -12.64 -14.38 -8.20
N LEU A 182 -13.25 -15.48 -7.74
CA LEU A 182 -14.00 -15.50 -6.48
C LEU A 182 -13.10 -15.15 -5.29
N LEU A 183 -11.88 -15.70 -5.26
CA LEU A 183 -10.92 -15.40 -4.20
C LEU A 183 -10.46 -13.94 -4.28
N THR A 184 -10.29 -13.37 -5.49
CA THR A 184 -9.91 -11.96 -5.69
C THR A 184 -10.98 -11.00 -5.17
N SER A 185 -12.26 -11.30 -5.42
CA SER A 185 -13.36 -10.43 -5.02
C SER A 185 -13.78 -10.60 -3.55
N MET A 186 -13.48 -11.75 -2.93
CA MET A 186 -13.92 -12.06 -1.57
C MET A 186 -12.85 -11.91 -0.49
N LEU A 187 -11.59 -12.23 -0.77
CA LEU A 187 -10.57 -12.34 0.28
C LEU A 187 -10.28 -10.99 0.96
N CYS A 188 -9.80 -10.00 0.21
CA CYS A 188 -9.38 -8.72 0.78
C CYS A 188 -10.57 -7.89 1.29
N PRO A 189 -11.67 -7.71 0.52
CA PRO A 189 -12.86 -7.04 1.03
C PRO A 189 -13.49 -7.77 2.22
N GLY A 190 -13.47 -9.11 2.24
CA GLY A 190 -13.99 -9.92 3.34
C GLY A 190 -13.21 -9.76 4.64
N VAL A 191 -11.87 -9.69 4.58
CA VAL A 191 -11.04 -9.38 5.75
C VAL A 191 -11.39 -8.00 6.32
N VAL A 192 -11.45 -6.97 5.46
CA VAL A 192 -11.77 -5.60 5.87
C VAL A 192 -13.19 -5.52 6.44
N PHE A 193 -14.17 -6.12 5.78
CA PHE A 193 -15.56 -6.14 6.23
C PHE A 193 -15.70 -6.89 7.56
N SER A 194 -15.00 -8.00 7.75
CA SER A 194 -15.07 -8.77 9.01
C SER A 194 -14.52 -7.96 10.19
N LEU A 195 -13.35 -7.33 10.03
CA LEU A 195 -12.77 -6.46 11.06
C LEU A 195 -13.70 -5.27 11.36
N PHE A 196 -14.21 -4.62 10.32
CA PHE A 196 -15.15 -3.52 10.44
C PHE A 196 -16.45 -3.95 11.16
N PHE A 197 -17.02 -5.09 10.80
CA PHE A 197 -18.24 -5.61 11.39
C PHE A 197 -18.06 -5.92 12.88
N ILE A 198 -16.95 -6.57 13.27
CA ILE A 198 -16.65 -6.86 14.69
C ILE A 198 -16.55 -5.55 15.49
N MET A 199 -15.86 -4.53 14.97
CA MET A 199 -15.81 -3.21 15.60
C MET A 199 -17.19 -2.57 15.71
N ASN A 200 -18.03 -2.71 14.68
CA ASN A 200 -19.38 -2.17 14.70
C ASN A 200 -20.28 -2.85 15.74
N LEU A 201 -20.11 -4.16 15.99
CA LEU A 201 -20.82 -4.86 17.07
C LEU A 201 -20.50 -4.27 18.45
N VAL A 202 -19.23 -3.92 18.69
CA VAL A 202 -18.81 -3.25 19.94
C VAL A 202 -19.46 -1.87 20.05
N LEU A 203 -19.50 -1.10 18.95
CA LEU A 203 -20.15 0.21 18.93
C LEU A 203 -21.65 0.13 19.21
N TRP A 204 -22.36 -0.87 18.65
CA TRP A 204 -23.77 -1.12 18.97
C TRP A 204 -23.96 -1.53 20.42
N SER A 205 -23.11 -2.41 20.95
CA SER A 205 -23.19 -2.84 22.36
C SER A 205 -23.03 -1.66 23.33
N LYS A 206 -22.30 -0.61 22.94
CA LYS A 206 -22.09 0.61 23.74
C LYS A 206 -23.14 1.69 23.46
N GLY A 207 -24.10 1.47 22.55
CA GLY A 207 -25.09 2.47 22.16
C GLY A 207 -24.47 3.72 21.52
N SER A 208 -23.30 3.58 20.87
CA SER A 208 -22.56 4.72 20.31
C SER A 208 -23.28 5.32 19.10
N SER A 209 -23.35 6.64 19.02
CA SER A 209 -23.84 7.35 17.83
C SER A 209 -22.92 7.19 16.61
N ALA A 210 -21.68 6.74 16.81
CA ALA A 210 -20.75 6.40 15.73
C ALA A 210 -21.00 5.00 15.15
N ALA A 211 -21.89 4.20 15.76
CA ALA A 211 -22.23 2.88 15.25
C ALA A 211 -22.95 2.98 13.90
N VAL A 212 -22.47 2.22 12.92
CA VAL A 212 -23.04 2.20 11.58
C VAL A 212 -24.37 1.44 11.63
N PRO A 213 -25.49 2.04 11.18
CA PRO A 213 -26.80 1.39 11.25
C PRO A 213 -26.89 0.17 10.35
N PHE A 214 -27.82 -0.73 10.65
CA PHE A 214 -28.00 -1.97 9.89
C PHE A 214 -28.28 -1.71 8.40
N THR A 215 -29.07 -0.68 8.08
CA THR A 215 -29.39 -0.31 6.69
C THR A 215 -28.16 0.03 5.88
N THR A 216 -27.19 0.75 6.46
CA THR A 216 -25.94 1.08 5.77
C THR A 216 -25.03 -0.13 5.61
N LEU A 217 -25.05 -1.08 6.55
CA LEU A 217 -24.33 -2.36 6.37
C LEU A 217 -24.89 -3.16 5.19
N VAL A 218 -26.22 -3.25 5.08
CA VAL A 218 -26.88 -3.90 3.93
C VAL A 218 -26.53 -3.17 2.63
N ALA A 219 -26.49 -1.84 2.63
CA ALA A 219 -26.08 -1.07 1.45
C ALA A 219 -24.61 -1.34 1.05
N LEU A 220 -23.69 -1.44 2.01
CA LEU A 220 -22.29 -1.78 1.76
C LEU A 220 -22.15 -3.20 1.19
N LEU A 221 -22.90 -4.17 1.72
CA LEU A 221 -22.96 -5.52 1.15
C LEU A 221 -23.54 -5.51 -0.27
N GLY A 222 -24.60 -4.72 -0.50
CA GLY A 222 -25.17 -4.53 -1.84
C GLY A 222 -24.16 -3.96 -2.84
N LEU A 223 -23.35 -2.98 -2.45
CA LEU A 223 -22.28 -2.44 -3.29
C LEU A 223 -21.17 -3.47 -3.54
N TRP A 224 -20.80 -4.25 -2.53
CA TRP A 224 -19.76 -5.27 -2.66
C TRP A 224 -20.21 -6.41 -3.59
N PHE A 225 -21.33 -7.06 -3.32
CA PHE A 225 -21.81 -8.20 -4.11
C PHE A 225 -22.47 -7.79 -5.43
N GLY A 226 -23.17 -6.65 -5.46
CA GLY A 226 -23.92 -6.19 -6.63
C GLY A 226 -23.10 -5.41 -7.65
N VAL A 227 -22.00 -4.77 -7.23
CA VAL A 227 -21.15 -3.96 -8.12
C VAL A 227 -19.72 -4.51 -8.17
N SER A 228 -19.02 -4.55 -7.02
CA SER A 228 -17.59 -4.87 -7.00
C SER A 228 -17.30 -6.29 -7.54
N VAL A 229 -18.05 -7.31 -7.08
CA VAL A 229 -17.88 -8.70 -7.51
C VAL A 229 -18.09 -8.87 -9.04
N PRO A 230 -19.20 -8.39 -9.65
CA PRO A 230 -19.36 -8.42 -11.10
C PRO A 230 -18.25 -7.70 -11.87
N LEU A 231 -17.80 -6.53 -11.40
CA LEU A 231 -16.71 -5.78 -12.04
C LEU A 231 -15.39 -6.56 -12.00
N THR A 232 -15.06 -7.19 -10.87
CA THR A 232 -13.89 -8.07 -10.76
C THR A 232 -13.99 -9.28 -11.69
N PHE A 233 -15.20 -9.84 -11.85
CA PHE A 233 -15.43 -10.92 -12.80
C PHE A 233 -15.21 -10.47 -14.24
N PHE A 234 -15.76 -9.31 -14.62
CA PHE A 234 -15.58 -8.71 -15.92
C PHE A 234 -14.09 -8.50 -16.23
N GLY A 235 -13.34 -7.86 -15.32
CA GLY A 235 -11.89 -7.67 -15.48
C GLY A 235 -11.13 -8.98 -15.63
N SER A 236 -11.46 -9.98 -14.80
CA SER A 236 -10.81 -11.29 -14.85
C SER A 236 -11.08 -12.03 -16.15
N TYR A 237 -12.31 -11.95 -16.67
CA TYR A 237 -12.70 -12.58 -17.93
C TYR A 237 -11.86 -12.06 -19.11
N PHE A 238 -11.69 -10.74 -19.22
CA PHE A 238 -10.79 -10.16 -20.23
C PHE A 238 -9.32 -10.49 -19.96
N GLY A 239 -8.92 -10.56 -18.68
CA GLY A 239 -7.57 -10.96 -18.29
C GLY A 239 -7.21 -12.37 -18.76
N PHE A 240 -8.09 -13.36 -18.53
CA PHE A 240 -7.85 -14.75 -18.92
C PHE A 240 -7.95 -14.99 -20.42
N ARG A 241 -8.71 -14.18 -21.17
CA ARG A 241 -8.79 -14.31 -22.63
C ARG A 241 -7.52 -13.88 -23.35
N LYS A 242 -6.73 -12.98 -22.76
CA LYS A 242 -5.44 -12.57 -23.36
C LYS A 242 -4.41 -13.70 -23.29
N ARG A 243 -3.44 -13.68 -24.21
CA ARG A 243 -2.29 -14.60 -24.20
C ARG A 243 -1.57 -14.50 -22.84
N ALA A 244 -1.08 -15.64 -22.35
CA ALA A 244 -0.26 -15.69 -21.16
C ALA A 244 0.96 -14.77 -21.33
N LEU A 245 1.45 -14.18 -20.23
CA LEU A 245 2.67 -13.39 -20.28
C LEU A 245 3.84 -14.32 -20.59
N GLU A 246 4.50 -14.09 -21.72
CA GLU A 246 5.65 -14.89 -22.11
C GLU A 246 6.88 -14.46 -21.31
N HIS A 247 7.53 -15.46 -20.73
CA HIS A 247 8.79 -15.29 -20.04
C HIS A 247 9.92 -15.29 -21.09
N PRO A 248 10.93 -14.41 -20.94
CA PRO A 248 12.01 -14.30 -21.90
C PRO A 248 12.87 -15.57 -22.01
N VAL A 249 12.87 -16.40 -20.96
CA VAL A 249 13.70 -17.60 -20.86
C VAL A 249 12.82 -18.80 -20.50
N ARG A 250 13.15 -19.96 -21.08
CA ARG A 250 12.48 -21.24 -20.75
C ARG A 250 12.98 -21.76 -19.41
N THR A 251 12.10 -22.43 -18.67
CA THR A 251 12.47 -23.02 -17.39
C THR A 251 13.00 -24.44 -17.55
N ASN A 252 14.02 -24.79 -16.77
CA ASN A 252 14.58 -26.12 -16.70
C ASN A 252 13.62 -27.08 -15.98
N GLN A 253 13.63 -28.36 -16.36
CA GLN A 253 12.78 -29.37 -15.73
C GLN A 253 13.19 -29.63 -14.27
N ILE A 254 14.50 -29.72 -14.03
CA ILE A 254 15.06 -29.99 -12.70
C ILE A 254 15.46 -28.65 -12.05
N PRO A 255 14.97 -28.36 -10.83
CA PRO A 255 15.37 -27.14 -10.13
C PRO A 255 16.83 -27.23 -9.68
N ARG A 256 17.59 -26.15 -9.90
CA ARG A 256 18.96 -26.01 -9.39
C ARG A 256 18.98 -25.96 -7.85
N LEU A 257 20.01 -26.57 -7.25
CA LEU A 257 20.26 -26.45 -5.81
C LEU A 257 20.75 -25.04 -5.48
N ILE A 258 20.17 -24.43 -4.45
CA ILE A 258 20.55 -23.09 -3.99
C ILE A 258 21.74 -23.23 -3.01
N PRO A 259 22.84 -22.49 -3.20
CA PRO A 259 23.98 -22.52 -2.29
C PRO A 259 23.61 -21.96 -0.91
N GLU A 260 24.43 -22.28 0.10
CA GLU A 260 24.22 -21.74 1.45
C GLU A 260 24.37 -20.21 1.47
N GLN A 261 23.41 -19.54 2.09
CA GLN A 261 23.32 -18.08 2.15
C GLN A 261 23.89 -17.54 3.46
N SER A 262 24.59 -16.40 3.37
CA SER A 262 24.94 -15.62 4.54
C SER A 262 23.69 -15.05 5.22
N ILE A 263 23.81 -14.67 6.49
CA ILE A 263 22.67 -14.22 7.31
C ILE A 263 21.90 -13.07 6.63
N TYR A 264 22.60 -12.15 5.95
CA TYR A 264 21.98 -11.01 5.29
C TYR A 264 21.26 -11.36 3.98
N THR A 265 21.65 -12.43 3.29
CA THR A 265 21.00 -12.88 2.05
C THR A 265 19.85 -13.86 2.31
N GLN A 266 19.71 -14.36 3.54
CA GLN A 266 18.57 -15.15 3.97
C GLN A 266 17.23 -14.39 3.83
N PRO A 267 16.12 -15.12 3.61
CA PRO A 267 14.81 -14.52 3.32
C PRO A 267 14.30 -13.57 4.41
N VAL A 268 14.38 -13.98 5.69
CA VAL A 268 13.75 -13.24 6.79
C VAL A 268 14.49 -11.92 7.07
N PRO A 269 15.83 -11.90 7.26
CA PRO A 269 16.56 -10.65 7.48
C PRO A 269 16.42 -9.68 6.29
N GLY A 270 16.46 -10.19 5.05
CA GLY A 270 16.28 -9.37 3.85
C GLY A 270 14.91 -8.69 3.76
N ILE A 271 13.83 -9.41 4.10
CA ILE A 271 12.47 -8.85 4.15
C ILE A 271 12.36 -7.75 5.21
N ILE A 272 12.93 -7.98 6.40
CA ILE A 272 12.90 -7.01 7.50
C ILE A 272 13.64 -5.73 7.12
N MET A 273 14.84 -5.85 6.55
CA MET A 273 15.66 -4.70 6.14
C MET A 273 14.99 -3.87 5.03
N GLY A 274 14.35 -4.51 4.06
CA GLY A 274 13.75 -3.82 2.93
C GLY A 274 12.62 -2.86 3.29
N GLY A 275 11.87 -3.13 4.36
CA GLY A 275 10.77 -2.26 4.81
C GLY A 275 11.20 -1.00 5.57
N VAL A 276 12.46 -0.90 6.02
CA VAL A 276 12.94 0.22 6.86
C VAL A 276 12.98 1.53 6.05
N LEU A 277 13.52 1.46 4.84
CA LEU A 277 13.74 2.64 4.00
C LEU A 277 12.42 3.28 3.54
N PRO A 278 11.43 2.54 2.99
CA PRO A 278 10.14 3.12 2.65
C PRO A 278 9.40 3.70 3.87
N PHE A 279 9.55 3.08 5.05
CA PHE A 279 9.00 3.62 6.29
C PHE A 279 9.66 4.95 6.70
N GLY A 280 10.99 5.02 6.60
CA GLY A 280 11.78 6.23 6.86
C GLY A 280 11.39 7.41 5.95
N CYS A 281 10.96 7.16 4.71
CA CYS A 281 10.49 8.21 3.81
C CYS A 281 9.11 8.79 4.19
N ILE A 282 8.33 8.11 5.03
CA ILE A 282 6.93 8.51 5.31
C ILE A 282 6.63 8.77 6.79
N PHE A 283 7.53 8.44 7.73
CA PHE A 283 7.19 8.45 9.16
C PHE A 283 6.72 9.81 9.67
N ILE A 284 7.32 10.92 9.22
CA ILE A 284 6.89 12.28 9.60
C ILE A 284 5.50 12.58 9.04
N GLN A 285 5.24 12.19 7.79
CA GLN A 285 3.93 12.40 7.19
C GLN A 285 2.86 11.55 7.87
N LEU A 286 3.21 10.33 8.27
CA LEU A 286 2.34 9.44 9.04
C LEU A 286 1.96 10.05 10.39
N PHE A 287 2.87 10.74 11.08
CA PHE A 287 2.57 11.49 12.31
C PHE A 287 1.43 12.50 12.11
N PHE A 288 1.50 13.31 11.05
CA PHE A 288 0.47 14.31 10.75
C PHE A 288 -0.87 13.65 10.38
N ILE A 289 -0.84 12.52 9.65
CA ILE A 289 -2.04 11.75 9.33
C ILE A 289 -2.69 11.21 10.61
N LEU A 290 -1.90 10.62 11.52
CA LEU A 290 -2.42 10.08 12.78
C LEU A 290 -3.00 11.18 13.68
N ASN A 291 -2.34 12.34 13.79
CA ASN A 291 -2.91 13.49 14.51
C ASN A 291 -4.22 13.98 13.88
N SER A 292 -4.33 13.91 12.55
CA SER A 292 -5.56 14.32 11.90
C SER A 292 -6.73 13.36 12.15
N ILE A 293 -6.46 12.04 12.11
CA ILE A 293 -7.48 11.01 12.34
C ILE A 293 -7.89 10.95 13.81
N TRP A 294 -6.93 10.98 14.74
CA TRP A 294 -7.17 10.66 16.14
C TRP A 294 -7.17 11.87 17.09
N ALA A 295 -6.43 12.93 16.77
CA ALA A 295 -6.32 14.14 17.61
C ALA A 295 -7.14 15.34 17.07
N SER A 296 -8.07 15.08 16.13
CA SER A 296 -8.98 16.07 15.53
C SER A 296 -8.29 17.29 14.89
N GLN A 297 -7.02 17.19 14.51
CA GLN A 297 -6.32 18.25 13.79
C GLN A 297 -6.72 18.25 12.31
N MET A 298 -6.97 19.42 11.71
CA MET A 298 -7.32 19.49 10.29
C MET A 298 -6.07 19.31 9.43
N TYR A 299 -6.04 18.29 8.58
CA TYR A 299 -5.01 18.12 7.56
C TYR A 299 -5.46 18.73 6.23
N TYR A 300 -4.73 19.75 5.76
CA TYR A 300 -5.07 20.48 4.53
C TYR A 300 -4.05 20.29 3.40
N MET A 301 -2.86 19.80 3.71
CA MET A 301 -1.70 19.77 2.83
C MET A 301 -1.73 18.57 1.86
N PHE A 302 -2.85 18.35 1.15
CA PHE A 302 -3.05 17.20 0.26
C PHE A 302 -2.04 17.11 -0.91
N GLY A 303 -1.53 18.25 -1.40
CA GLY A 303 -0.44 18.27 -2.38
C GLY A 303 0.84 17.64 -1.85
N PHE A 304 1.18 17.91 -0.59
CA PHE A 304 2.33 17.29 0.07
C PHE A 304 2.12 15.80 0.28
N LEU A 305 0.92 15.39 0.68
CA LEU A 305 0.56 13.97 0.80
C LEU A 305 0.71 13.22 -0.54
N PHE A 306 0.31 13.84 -1.65
CA PHE A 306 0.48 13.26 -3.00
C PHE A 306 1.96 13.13 -3.39
N LEU A 307 2.80 14.13 -3.10
CA LEU A 307 4.24 14.04 -3.34
C LEU A 307 4.89 12.93 -2.50
N VAL A 308 4.55 12.83 -1.22
CA VAL A 308 5.04 11.76 -0.33
C VAL A 308 4.57 10.39 -0.82
N PHE A 309 3.35 10.29 -1.37
CA PHE A 309 2.89 9.05 -2.00
C PHE A 309 3.73 8.65 -3.21
N ILE A 310 4.10 9.60 -4.09
CA ILE A 310 5.01 9.33 -5.22
C ILE A 310 6.38 8.85 -4.71
N ILE A 311 6.93 9.54 -3.72
CA ILE A 311 8.21 9.15 -3.07
C ILE A 311 8.11 7.72 -2.54
N LEU A 312 7.04 7.40 -1.82
CA LEU A 312 6.80 6.05 -1.28
C LEU A 312 6.79 4.99 -2.40
N VAL A 313 6.11 5.26 -3.52
CA VAL A 313 6.06 4.33 -4.67
C VAL A 313 7.46 4.08 -5.22
N ILE A 314 8.25 5.13 -5.41
CA ILE A 314 9.62 5.02 -5.93
C ILE A 314 10.51 4.27 -4.93
N THR A 315 10.51 4.66 -3.65
CA THR A 315 11.32 3.99 -2.61
C THR A 315 10.93 2.51 -2.47
N CYS A 316 9.64 2.16 -2.49
CA CYS A 316 9.21 0.76 -2.46
C CYS A 316 9.73 -0.02 -3.68
N ALA A 317 9.68 0.57 -4.88
CA ALA A 317 10.16 -0.07 -6.09
C ALA A 317 11.69 -0.27 -6.09
N GLU A 318 12.46 0.74 -5.69
CA GLU A 318 13.92 0.69 -5.70
C GLU A 318 14.48 -0.26 -4.65
N THR A 319 13.93 -0.22 -3.43
CA THR A 319 14.37 -1.08 -2.32
C THR A 319 14.12 -2.55 -2.63
N THR A 320 12.98 -2.90 -3.22
CA THR A 320 12.69 -4.29 -3.60
C THR A 320 13.55 -4.74 -4.76
N VAL A 321 13.75 -3.90 -5.79
CA VAL A 321 14.61 -4.23 -6.94
C VAL A 321 16.06 -4.44 -6.49
N LEU A 322 16.58 -3.58 -5.62
CA LEU A 322 17.93 -3.68 -5.07
C LEU A 322 18.13 -5.00 -4.32
N LEU A 323 17.23 -5.32 -3.39
CA LEU A 323 17.32 -6.58 -2.62
C LEU A 323 17.10 -7.81 -3.51
N CYS A 324 16.16 -7.73 -4.46
CA CYS A 324 15.94 -8.79 -5.44
C CYS A 324 17.19 -9.07 -6.27
N TYR A 325 17.92 -8.02 -6.69
CA TYR A 325 19.18 -8.18 -7.41
C TYR A 325 20.24 -8.87 -6.56
N PHE A 326 20.41 -8.46 -5.29
CA PHE A 326 21.37 -9.13 -4.40
C PHE A 326 21.02 -10.61 -4.16
N HIS A 327 19.75 -10.96 -4.04
CA HIS A 327 19.32 -12.35 -3.94
C HIS A 327 19.61 -13.16 -5.21
N LEU A 328 19.37 -12.59 -6.39
CA LEU A 328 19.71 -13.24 -7.65
C LEU A 328 21.23 -13.42 -7.79
N CYS A 329 22.03 -12.45 -7.36
CA CYS A 329 23.49 -12.58 -7.31
C CYS A 329 23.96 -13.67 -6.34
N ALA A 330 23.16 -14.00 -5.32
CA ALA A 330 23.37 -15.12 -4.41
C ALA A 330 22.75 -16.44 -4.91
N GLU A 331 22.44 -16.53 -6.21
CA GLU A 331 21.88 -17.72 -6.90
C GLU A 331 20.51 -18.18 -6.36
N ASP A 332 19.75 -17.29 -5.72
CA ASP A 332 18.40 -17.60 -5.24
C ASP A 332 17.32 -17.04 -6.15
N TYR A 333 16.64 -17.95 -6.82
CA TYR A 333 15.56 -17.63 -7.75
C TYR A 333 14.17 -17.50 -7.08
N HIS A 334 14.03 -17.66 -5.75
CA HIS A 334 12.74 -17.56 -5.04
C HIS A 334 12.27 -16.12 -4.79
N TRP A 335 12.25 -15.29 -5.84
CA TRP A 335 12.00 -13.86 -5.73
C TRP A 335 10.50 -13.49 -5.67
N TRP A 336 9.58 -14.34 -6.15
CA TRP A 336 8.14 -14.01 -6.28
C TRP A 336 7.48 -13.53 -4.97
N TRP A 337 7.51 -14.35 -3.92
CA TRP A 337 6.96 -13.98 -2.62
C TRP A 337 7.85 -13.00 -1.88
N ARG A 338 9.17 -13.13 -2.03
CA ARG A 338 10.13 -12.25 -1.36
C ARG A 338 9.92 -10.81 -1.80
N SER A 339 9.85 -10.55 -3.11
CA SER A 339 9.61 -9.19 -3.64
C SER A 339 8.33 -8.55 -3.11
N TYR A 340 7.24 -9.31 -2.97
CA TYR A 340 6.00 -8.83 -2.36
C TYR A 340 6.18 -8.55 -0.86
N LEU A 341 6.79 -9.46 -0.11
CA LEU A 341 6.96 -9.34 1.33
C LEU A 341 7.97 -8.24 1.71
N THR A 342 9.03 -8.03 0.94
CA THR A 342 10.08 -7.05 1.22
C THR A 342 9.53 -5.63 1.34
N SER A 343 8.76 -5.13 0.37
CA SER A 343 8.09 -3.82 0.50
C SER A 343 6.83 -3.90 1.35
N GLY A 344 6.13 -5.05 1.35
CA GLY A 344 4.97 -5.29 2.20
C GLY A 344 5.28 -5.17 3.69
N PHE A 345 6.50 -5.51 4.12
CA PHE A 345 6.94 -5.46 5.50
C PHE A 345 6.98 -4.03 6.07
N THR A 346 7.01 -3.00 5.22
CA THR A 346 6.82 -1.59 5.62
C THR A 346 5.57 -1.40 6.49
N ALA A 347 4.52 -2.20 6.25
CA ALA A 347 3.29 -2.16 7.04
C ALA A 347 3.48 -2.60 8.50
N VAL A 348 4.44 -3.49 8.77
CA VAL A 348 4.77 -3.92 10.14
C VAL A 348 5.44 -2.79 10.91
N TYR A 349 6.33 -2.02 10.26
CA TYR A 349 6.88 -0.79 10.86
C TYR A 349 5.80 0.24 11.13
N LEU A 350 4.83 0.40 10.22
CA LEU A 350 3.65 1.24 10.44
C LEU A 350 2.86 0.77 11.67
N PHE A 351 2.63 -0.53 11.84
CA PHE A 351 1.95 -1.08 13.00
C PHE A 351 2.67 -0.74 14.31
N PHE A 352 3.99 -0.96 14.39
CA PHE A 352 4.77 -0.60 15.57
C PHE A 352 4.75 0.90 15.86
N TYR A 353 4.77 1.73 14.81
CA TYR A 353 4.65 3.17 14.96
C TYR A 353 3.27 3.57 15.52
N CYS A 354 2.18 2.96 15.06
CA CYS A 354 0.84 3.16 15.62
C CYS A 354 0.77 2.71 17.09
N CYS A 355 1.37 1.57 17.44
CA CYS A 355 1.48 1.17 18.85
C CYS A 355 2.22 2.21 19.69
N HIS A 356 3.36 2.72 19.21
CA HIS A 356 4.10 3.77 19.89
C HIS A 356 3.28 5.06 20.03
N TYR A 357 2.55 5.46 18.98
CA TYR A 357 1.68 6.63 18.98
C TYR A 357 0.54 6.50 20.00
N PHE A 358 -0.06 5.31 20.11
CA PHE A 358 -1.09 5.00 21.11
C PHE A 358 -0.60 5.26 22.54
N PHE A 359 0.57 4.74 22.92
CA PHE A 359 1.08 4.88 24.28
C PHE A 359 1.69 6.25 24.59
N SER A 360 2.19 6.98 23.59
CA SER A 360 2.92 8.24 23.81
C SER A 360 2.09 9.50 23.63
N LYS A 361 1.04 9.47 22.79
CA LYS A 361 0.26 10.67 22.42
C LYS A 361 -1.21 10.57 22.77
N LEU A 362 -1.79 9.37 22.74
CA LEU A 362 -3.21 9.18 22.99
C LEU A 362 -3.46 8.92 24.49
N GLN A 363 -4.37 9.70 25.06
CA GLN A 363 -4.87 9.52 26.43
C GLN A 363 -6.18 8.73 26.39
N ILE A 364 -6.13 7.50 25.87
CA ILE A 364 -7.31 6.60 25.80
C ILE A 364 -7.28 5.68 27.02
N GLU A 365 -8.23 5.86 27.93
CA GLU A 365 -8.40 5.00 29.12
C GLU A 365 -9.42 3.88 28.88
N ASP A 366 -10.42 4.09 28.02
CA ASP A 366 -11.49 3.13 27.78
C ASP A 366 -11.06 1.97 26.87
N ALA A 367 -11.29 0.74 27.33
CA ALA A 367 -10.94 -0.48 26.61
C ALA A 367 -11.64 -0.60 25.26
N ALA A 368 -12.89 -0.14 25.14
CA ALA A 368 -13.62 -0.18 23.86
C ALA A 368 -12.98 0.76 22.83
N SER A 369 -12.54 1.95 23.26
CA SER A 369 -11.84 2.91 22.41
C SER A 369 -10.45 2.40 21.99
N GLY A 370 -9.73 1.72 22.89
CA GLY A 370 -8.48 1.02 22.56
C GLY A 370 -8.68 -0.10 21.53
N PHE A 371 -9.73 -0.91 21.68
CA PHE A 371 -10.08 -1.95 20.72
C PHE A 371 -10.37 -1.39 19.32
N LEU A 372 -11.15 -0.30 19.24
CA LEU A 372 -11.44 0.37 17.97
C LEU A 372 -10.17 0.93 17.33
N TYR A 373 -9.28 1.56 18.12
CA TYR A 373 -8.00 2.08 17.62
C TYR A 373 -7.17 0.97 16.94
N PHE A 374 -6.97 -0.16 17.64
CA PHE A 374 -6.20 -1.27 17.08
C PHE A 374 -6.92 -1.96 15.92
N GLY A 375 -8.25 -2.07 15.96
CA GLY A 375 -9.03 -2.64 14.85
C GLY A 375 -8.92 -1.82 13.57
N TYR A 376 -9.06 -0.49 13.63
CA TYR A 376 -8.83 0.39 12.49
C TYR A 376 -7.37 0.40 12.05
N THR A 377 -6.43 0.36 12.99
CA THR A 377 -4.99 0.21 12.71
C THR A 377 -4.69 -1.06 11.92
N LEU A 378 -5.30 -2.20 12.28
CA LEU A 378 -5.13 -3.45 11.55
C LEU A 378 -5.66 -3.36 10.11
N ILE A 379 -6.79 -2.68 9.89
CA ILE A 379 -7.31 -2.43 8.53
C ILE A 379 -6.31 -1.56 7.74
N MET A 380 -5.80 -0.47 8.34
CA MET A 380 -4.82 0.40 7.69
C MET A 380 -3.54 -0.35 7.33
N VAL A 381 -2.99 -1.13 8.26
CA VAL A 381 -1.78 -1.94 8.05
C VAL A 381 -1.99 -2.99 6.96
N PHE A 382 -3.14 -3.67 6.95
CA PHE A 382 -3.46 -4.66 5.91
C PHE A 382 -3.55 -4.03 4.52
N LEU A 383 -4.28 -2.91 4.37
CA LEU A 383 -4.38 -2.21 3.09
C LEU A 383 -3.03 -1.63 2.64
N PHE A 384 -2.23 -1.13 3.59
CA PHE A 384 -0.90 -0.62 3.32
C PHE A 384 0.05 -1.73 2.86
N ASN A 385 -0.03 -2.93 3.45
CA ASN A 385 0.72 -4.11 3.00
C ASN A 385 0.34 -4.54 1.56
N LEU A 386 -0.96 -4.56 1.23
CA LEU A 386 -1.43 -4.82 -0.13
C LEU A 386 -0.86 -3.81 -1.14
N LEU A 387 -0.88 -2.53 -0.78
CA LEU A 387 -0.37 -1.43 -1.59
C LEU A 387 1.14 -1.56 -1.83
N THR A 388 1.95 -1.54 -0.76
CA THR A 388 3.41 -1.52 -0.89
C THR A 388 3.95 -2.84 -1.43
N GLY A 389 3.39 -3.97 -1.02
CA GLY A 389 3.78 -5.29 -1.53
C GLY A 389 3.56 -5.43 -3.03
N THR A 390 2.44 -4.89 -3.53
CA THR A 390 2.12 -4.93 -4.96
C THR A 390 3.04 -4.04 -5.79
N ILE A 391 3.37 -2.85 -5.30
CA ILE A 391 4.36 -1.95 -5.93
C ILE A 391 5.70 -2.67 -6.07
N GLY A 392 6.19 -3.26 -4.97
CA GLY A 392 7.47 -3.96 -4.94
C GLY A 392 7.53 -5.15 -5.88
N PHE A 393 6.45 -5.94 -5.93
CA PHE A 393 6.33 -7.07 -6.84
C PHE A 393 6.38 -6.66 -8.31
N PHE A 394 5.59 -5.67 -8.72
CA PHE A 394 5.54 -5.25 -10.14
C PHE A 394 6.85 -4.57 -10.58
N ALA A 395 7.53 -3.86 -9.68
CA ALA A 395 8.87 -3.35 -9.92
C ALA A 395 9.88 -4.47 -10.17
N CYS A 396 9.93 -5.48 -9.28
CA CYS A 396 10.79 -6.65 -9.44
C CYS A 396 10.45 -7.47 -10.69
N PHE A 397 9.17 -7.71 -10.96
CA PHE A 397 8.73 -8.45 -12.15
C PHE A 397 9.15 -7.76 -13.44
N SER A 398 9.01 -6.43 -13.51
CA SER A 398 9.45 -5.65 -14.68
C SER A 398 10.97 -5.66 -14.82
N PHE A 399 11.69 -5.48 -13.71
CA PHE A 399 13.16 -5.54 -13.65
C PHE A 399 13.69 -6.90 -14.14
N ILE A 400 13.21 -7.99 -13.56
CA ILE A 400 13.63 -9.37 -13.90
C ILE A 400 13.36 -9.66 -15.37
N ARG A 401 12.15 -9.39 -15.87
CA ARG A 401 11.84 -9.60 -17.29
C ARG A 401 12.76 -8.78 -18.19
N LYS A 402 13.14 -7.56 -17.79
CA LYS A 402 14.06 -6.73 -18.56
C LYS A 402 15.47 -7.30 -18.57
N ILE A 403 16.06 -7.62 -17.41
CA ILE A 403 17.44 -8.14 -17.35
C ILE A 403 17.59 -9.48 -18.09
N TYR A 404 16.64 -10.41 -17.94
CA TYR A 404 16.72 -11.72 -18.61
C TYR A 404 16.29 -11.69 -20.08
N SER A 405 15.59 -10.65 -20.54
CA SER A 405 15.36 -10.45 -21.98
C SER A 405 16.62 -10.05 -22.75
N VAL A 406 17.63 -9.52 -22.05
CA VAL A 406 18.90 -9.08 -22.64
C VAL A 406 19.94 -10.21 -22.61
N VAL A 407 19.79 -11.17 -21.71
CA VAL A 407 20.63 -12.37 -21.69
C VAL A 407 20.29 -13.21 -22.92
N LYS A 408 21.21 -13.27 -23.89
CA LYS A 408 21.14 -14.23 -24.98
C LYS A 408 21.49 -15.60 -24.40
N VAL A 409 20.49 -16.43 -24.20
CA VAL A 409 20.65 -17.86 -23.92
C VAL A 409 20.12 -18.53 -25.18
N ASP A 410 21.03 -18.99 -26.04
CA ASP A 410 20.69 -19.74 -27.26
C ASP A 410 20.26 -21.18 -26.90
#